data_AF-A0A939I8J0-F1
#
_entry.id   AF-A0A939I8J0-F1
#
_cell.length_a   1.000
_cell.length_b   1.000
_cell.length_c   1.000
_cell.angle_alpha   90.00
_cell.angle_beta   90.00
_cell.angle_gamma   90.00
#
_symmetry.space_group_name_H-M   'P 1'
#
loop_
_entity.id
_entity.type
_entity.pdbx_description
1 polymer ?
#
loop_
_entity_poly.entity_id
_entity_poly.type
_entity_poly.pdbx_seq_one_letter_code
_entity_poly.pdbx_strand_id
1 'polypeptide(L)'
;MLGNETVPSQARLRPGLRIRPRPRSSDSRALQPRPGRTVPLRTEGTIPPIERRSPVAVPTTFDQDATDYSLAHAYWLAKASDLAYKDDATIDEQARDWGFDTVRHHETRFTPPFPLEDTQAYTMASDRMIVMAFRGTEPKEIRDWLSDSSTPPWPGPGGTGFVHYGFAQALESVFPDIRKTLTELRDNDQTVWLTGHSLGGALAMLTAARLVLEDPRLAADGVYTFGQPRTCDRLLSTAYNSALKGRSYRFVNNNDIVPQLPPEPVFSHVDALRFIDSAGKVHEGAGGLVAGLANRAKGLTAAAFEPTGEGMRDHFMR
;
A
#
# COMPACT_ATOMS: atom_id res chain seq x y z
N MET A 1 19.72 -58.95 20.07
CA MET A 1 19.97 -58.97 18.61
C MET A 1 19.49 -57.61 18.10
N LEU A 2 20.41 -56.67 17.85
CA LEU A 2 21.04 -56.41 16.53
C LEU A 2 19.97 -56.04 15.48
N GLY A 3 19.94 -54.87 14.85
CA GLY A 3 20.95 -53.81 14.78
C GLY A 3 20.44 -52.52 14.13
N ASN A 4 21.22 -51.47 14.39
CA ASN A 4 21.28 -50.16 13.71
C ASN A 4 21.62 -50.31 12.22
N GLU A 5 21.07 -49.42 11.40
CA GLU A 5 21.65 -48.88 10.16
C GLU A 5 20.91 -47.57 9.78
N THR A 6 21.45 -46.49 9.22
CA THR A 6 22.78 -45.85 9.20
C THR A 6 22.53 -44.44 8.66
N VAL A 7 23.05 -43.40 9.31
CA VAL A 7 23.03 -42.00 8.82
C VAL A 7 24.21 -41.79 7.87
N PRO A 8 24.04 -41.18 6.67
CA PRO A 8 25.19 -40.88 5.82
C PRO A 8 25.89 -39.56 6.18
N SER A 9 27.06 -39.74 6.79
CA SER A 9 28.33 -39.00 6.67
C SER A 9 28.41 -37.72 5.83
N GLN A 10 28.77 -36.65 6.55
CA GLN A 10 29.67 -35.53 6.23
C GLN A 10 30.29 -35.42 4.82
N ALA A 11 30.01 -34.29 4.17
CA ALA A 11 30.75 -33.79 3.01
C ALA A 11 32.05 -33.10 3.44
N ARG A 12 33.15 -33.53 2.82
CA ARG A 12 34.53 -33.11 3.06
C ARG A 12 34.77 -31.66 2.57
N LEU A 13 35.32 -30.84 3.46
CA LEU A 13 35.89 -29.53 3.16
C LEU A 13 37.17 -29.70 2.31
N ARG A 14 37.24 -29.03 1.15
CA ARG A 14 38.47 -28.89 0.35
C ARG A 14 39.31 -27.71 0.88
N PRO A 15 40.63 -27.85 1.06
CA PRO A 15 41.49 -26.77 1.49
C PRO A 15 42.03 -25.93 0.32
N GLY A 16 42.13 -24.62 0.53
CA GLY A 16 43.22 -23.79 0.00
C GLY A 16 43.01 -23.14 -1.37
N LEU A 17 42.48 -21.91 -1.38
CA LEU A 17 42.78 -20.92 -2.41
C LEU A 17 43.54 -19.76 -1.76
N ARG A 18 44.87 -19.77 -1.90
CA ARG A 18 45.75 -18.67 -1.47
C ARG A 18 45.52 -17.45 -2.38
N ILE A 19 44.92 -16.40 -1.84
CA ILE A 19 44.88 -15.08 -2.47
C ILE A 19 46.27 -14.44 -2.29
N ARG A 20 46.99 -14.22 -3.38
CA ARG A 20 48.26 -13.46 -3.38
C ARG A 20 47.94 -11.96 -3.21
N PRO A 21 48.62 -11.23 -2.29
CA PRO A 21 48.49 -9.79 -2.22
C PRO A 21 49.20 -9.13 -3.41
N ARG A 22 48.55 -8.13 -4.04
CA ARG A 22 49.18 -7.28 -5.07
C ARG A 22 50.27 -6.40 -4.42
N PRO A 23 51.40 -6.17 -5.12
CA PRO A 23 52.47 -5.33 -4.59
C PRO A 23 52.07 -3.86 -4.59
N ARG A 24 52.45 -3.16 -3.50
CA ARG A 24 52.48 -1.69 -3.43
C ARG A 24 53.65 -1.20 -4.28
N SER A 25 53.40 -0.41 -5.31
CA SER A 25 54.43 0.38 -5.99
C SER A 25 54.41 1.81 -5.46
N SER A 26 55.39 2.13 -4.63
CA SER A 26 55.82 3.48 -4.31
C SER A 26 56.57 4.05 -5.52
N ASP A 27 56.02 5.06 -6.18
CA ASP A 27 56.78 5.90 -7.11
C ASP A 27 56.59 7.37 -6.72
N SER A 28 57.55 7.86 -5.94
CA SER A 28 57.75 9.27 -5.63
C SER A 28 58.51 9.91 -6.79
N ARG A 29 57.80 10.57 -7.71
CA ARG A 29 58.39 11.53 -8.65
C ARG A 29 57.88 12.94 -8.36
N ALA A 30 58.82 13.79 -7.95
CA ALA A 30 58.65 15.21 -7.75
C ALA A 30 58.15 15.89 -9.04
N LEU A 31 56.98 16.52 -8.96
CA LEU A 31 56.39 17.32 -10.04
C LEU A 31 56.91 18.77 -9.92
N GLN A 32 57.62 19.24 -10.95
CA GLN A 32 58.00 20.64 -11.10
C GLN A 32 56.78 21.51 -11.45
N PRO A 33 56.72 22.79 -11.01
CA PRO A 33 55.55 23.65 -11.22
C PRO A 33 55.46 24.12 -12.68
N ARG A 34 54.27 23.96 -13.28
CA ARG A 34 53.91 24.51 -14.60
C ARG A 34 53.35 25.93 -14.44
N PRO A 35 53.58 26.84 -15.41
CA PRO A 35 53.19 28.24 -15.32
C PRO A 35 51.66 28.45 -15.39
N GLY A 36 51.22 29.51 -14.71
CA GLY A 36 49.82 29.85 -14.45
C GLY A 36 48.94 29.91 -15.70
N ARG A 37 47.83 29.17 -15.65
CA ARG A 37 46.76 29.21 -16.63
C ARG A 37 45.66 30.11 -16.08
N THR A 38 45.42 31.23 -16.75
CA THR A 38 44.30 32.14 -16.50
C THR A 38 42.98 31.39 -16.63
N VAL A 39 42.17 31.42 -15.57
CA VAL A 39 40.81 30.87 -15.55
C VAL A 39 39.88 31.93 -16.14
N PRO A 40 39.19 31.70 -17.26
CA PRO A 40 38.16 32.63 -17.72
C PRO A 40 36.96 32.58 -16.76
N LEU A 41 36.46 33.75 -16.37
CA LEU A 41 35.21 33.86 -15.61
C LEU A 41 34.09 33.14 -16.36
N ARG A 42 33.42 32.21 -15.69
CA ARG A 42 32.20 31.58 -16.19
C ARG A 42 31.14 32.68 -16.37
N THR A 43 30.70 32.88 -17.60
CA THR A 43 29.44 33.54 -17.89
C THR A 43 28.32 32.77 -17.20
N GLU A 44 27.42 33.49 -16.54
CA GLU A 44 26.21 32.94 -15.92
C GLU A 44 25.44 32.16 -16.99
N GLY A 45 25.44 30.84 -16.86
CA GLY A 45 24.61 29.97 -17.68
C GLY A 45 23.16 30.16 -17.25
N THR A 46 22.34 30.68 -18.15
CA THR A 46 20.89 30.72 -18.03
C THR A 46 20.40 29.34 -17.59
N ILE A 47 19.76 29.28 -16.41
CA ILE A 47 19.07 28.08 -15.94
C ILE A 47 18.06 27.71 -17.04
N PRO A 48 18.13 26.52 -17.65
CA PRO A 48 17.15 26.13 -18.66
C PRO A 48 15.76 26.21 -18.01
N PRO A 49 14.75 26.74 -18.73
CA PRO A 49 13.40 26.80 -18.20
C PRO A 49 12.99 25.40 -17.74
N ILE A 50 12.42 25.30 -16.55
CA ILE A 50 11.83 24.06 -16.04
C ILE A 50 10.82 23.62 -17.10
N GLU A 51 11.14 22.57 -17.86
CA GLU A 51 10.20 21.94 -18.77
C GLU A 51 9.01 21.53 -17.93
N ARG A 52 7.89 22.27 -18.06
CA ARG A 52 6.59 21.80 -17.60
C ARG A 52 6.27 20.58 -18.45
N ARG A 53 6.65 19.39 -17.98
CA ARG A 53 6.26 18.13 -18.62
C ARG A 53 4.75 18.14 -18.77
N SER A 54 4.29 17.72 -19.96
CA SER A 54 2.88 17.60 -20.31
C SER A 54 2.10 16.88 -19.20
N PRO A 55 0.86 17.30 -18.90
CA PRO A 55 0.05 16.63 -17.90
C PRO A 55 -0.08 15.15 -18.26
N VAL A 56 0.01 14.27 -17.25
CA VAL A 56 -0.27 12.84 -17.42
C VAL A 56 -1.70 12.74 -17.94
N ALA A 57 -1.87 12.14 -19.12
CA ALA A 57 -3.20 11.96 -19.70
C ALA A 57 -4.04 11.10 -18.75
N VAL A 58 -5.23 11.59 -18.39
CA VAL A 58 -6.19 10.83 -17.58
C VAL A 58 -6.67 9.64 -18.43
N PRO A 59 -6.57 8.40 -17.92
CA PRO A 59 -7.04 7.25 -18.67
C PRO A 59 -8.55 7.33 -18.88
N THR A 60 -9.02 6.91 -20.05
CA THR A 60 -10.44 6.99 -20.43
C THR A 60 -11.18 5.66 -20.30
N THR A 61 -10.47 4.55 -20.15
CA THR A 61 -11.02 3.20 -20.06
C THR A 61 -10.40 2.43 -18.91
N PHE A 62 -11.22 1.67 -18.19
CA PHE A 62 -10.76 0.71 -17.18
C PHE A 62 -10.16 -0.50 -17.90
N ASP A 63 -8.83 -0.60 -17.91
CA ASP A 63 -8.12 -1.73 -18.49
C ASP A 63 -8.30 -2.98 -17.61
N GLN A 64 -9.11 -3.92 -18.10
CA GLN A 64 -9.42 -5.18 -17.42
C GLN A 64 -8.39 -6.29 -17.70
N ASP A 65 -7.39 -6.03 -18.55
CA ASP A 65 -6.29 -6.96 -18.85
C ASP A 65 -5.02 -6.62 -18.06
N ALA A 66 -5.10 -5.62 -17.17
CA ALA A 66 -3.99 -5.22 -16.32
C ALA A 66 -3.53 -6.40 -15.44
N THR A 67 -2.23 -6.71 -15.50
CA THR A 67 -1.57 -7.73 -14.64
C THR A 67 -0.52 -7.14 -13.73
N ASP A 68 -0.11 -5.90 -14.00
CA ASP A 68 1.03 -5.23 -13.38
C ASP A 68 0.66 -3.83 -12.91
N TYR A 69 1.55 -3.24 -12.12
CA TYR A 69 1.41 -1.86 -11.69
C TYR A 69 1.43 -0.87 -12.85
N SER A 70 0.44 0.02 -12.87
CA SER A 70 0.50 1.26 -13.64
C SER A 70 -0.25 2.37 -12.91
N LEU A 71 0.14 3.63 -13.17
CA LEU A 71 -0.60 4.79 -12.64
C LEU A 71 -2.02 4.87 -13.20
N ALA A 72 -2.25 4.41 -14.43
CA ALA A 72 -3.58 4.36 -15.03
C ALA A 72 -4.50 3.37 -14.28
N HIS A 73 -3.99 2.18 -13.94
CA HIS A 73 -4.75 1.21 -13.15
C HIS A 73 -4.96 1.69 -11.70
N ALA A 74 -3.94 2.33 -11.10
CA ALA A 74 -4.07 2.96 -9.79
C ALA A 74 -5.16 4.05 -9.76
N TYR A 75 -5.28 4.84 -10.83
CA TYR A 75 -6.35 5.83 -10.97
C TYR A 75 -7.74 5.17 -10.97
N TRP A 76 -7.92 4.08 -11.70
CA TRP A 76 -9.21 3.37 -11.71
C TRP A 76 -9.55 2.73 -10.37
N LEU A 77 -8.55 2.20 -9.64
CA LEU A 77 -8.80 1.66 -8.30
C LEU A 77 -9.07 2.78 -7.28
N ALA A 78 -8.52 3.97 -7.50
CA ALA A 78 -8.90 5.17 -6.75
C ALA A 78 -10.37 5.55 -7.04
N LYS A 79 -10.79 5.53 -8.30
CA LYS A 79 -12.20 5.77 -8.69
C LYS A 79 -13.15 4.71 -8.12
N ALA A 80 -12.76 3.44 -8.09
CA ALA A 80 -13.54 2.38 -7.44
C ALA A 80 -13.62 2.57 -5.91
N SER A 81 -12.54 3.00 -5.26
CA SER A 81 -12.56 3.35 -3.84
C SER A 81 -13.49 4.52 -3.53
N ASP A 82 -13.55 5.53 -4.40
CA ASP A 82 -14.46 6.68 -4.31
C ASP A 82 -15.93 6.27 -4.56
N LEU A 83 -16.15 5.35 -5.50
CA LEU A 83 -17.47 4.81 -5.83
C LEU A 83 -18.10 4.08 -4.64
N ALA A 84 -17.30 3.47 -3.75
CA ALA A 84 -17.79 2.78 -2.56
C ALA A 84 -18.56 3.68 -1.56
N TYR A 85 -18.50 5.01 -1.72
CA TYR A 85 -19.27 5.96 -0.92
C TYR A 85 -20.63 6.33 -1.53
N LYS A 86 -20.98 5.78 -2.70
CA LYS A 86 -22.26 6.03 -3.39
C LYS A 86 -23.30 4.97 -3.04
N ASP A 87 -24.55 5.22 -3.40
CA ASP A 87 -25.63 4.23 -3.29
C ASP A 87 -25.49 3.11 -4.32
N ASP A 88 -26.14 1.98 -4.04
CA ASP A 88 -26.10 0.76 -4.85
C ASP A 88 -26.47 1.00 -6.32
N ALA A 89 -27.45 1.86 -6.59
CA ALA A 89 -27.89 2.13 -7.96
C ALA A 89 -26.79 2.86 -8.77
N THR A 90 -26.13 3.82 -8.14
CA THR A 90 -24.98 4.53 -8.72
C THR A 90 -23.79 3.58 -8.93
N ILE A 91 -23.53 2.69 -7.98
CA ILE A 91 -22.47 1.68 -8.10
C ILE A 91 -22.76 0.75 -9.30
N ASP A 92 -23.98 0.23 -9.41
CA ASP A 92 -24.40 -0.67 -10.47
C ASP A 92 -24.32 -0.01 -11.85
N GLU A 93 -24.72 1.25 -11.97
CA GLU A 93 -24.62 2.01 -13.21
C GLU A 93 -23.17 2.23 -13.61
N GLN A 94 -22.34 2.69 -12.67
CA GLN A 94 -20.95 2.98 -12.98
C GLN A 94 -20.13 1.71 -13.29
N ALA A 95 -20.43 0.59 -12.63
CA ALA A 95 -19.81 -0.70 -12.91
C ALA A 95 -20.11 -1.17 -14.35
N ARG A 96 -21.36 -1.03 -14.80
CA ARG A 96 -21.76 -1.34 -16.18
C ARG A 96 -21.03 -0.45 -17.19
N ASP A 97 -20.90 0.84 -16.91
CA ASP A 97 -20.15 1.78 -17.75
C ASP A 97 -18.65 1.45 -17.83
N TRP A 98 -18.08 0.84 -16.78
CA TRP A 98 -16.71 0.35 -16.76
C TRP A 98 -16.54 -1.06 -17.34
N GLY A 99 -17.62 -1.66 -17.86
CA GLY A 99 -17.60 -2.97 -18.51
C GLY A 99 -17.63 -4.15 -17.53
N PHE A 100 -18.11 -3.96 -16.31
CA PHE A 100 -18.41 -5.05 -15.38
C PHE A 100 -19.89 -5.43 -15.52
N ASP A 101 -20.17 -6.72 -15.73
CA ASP A 101 -21.53 -7.22 -15.96
C ASP A 101 -22.22 -7.68 -14.67
N THR A 102 -21.44 -7.89 -13.61
CA THR A 102 -21.91 -8.44 -12.34
C THR A 102 -21.50 -7.54 -11.19
N VAL A 103 -22.45 -7.20 -10.31
CA VAL A 103 -22.20 -6.49 -9.06
C VAL A 103 -22.79 -7.28 -7.88
N ARG A 104 -22.09 -7.26 -6.75
CA ARG A 104 -22.53 -7.78 -5.45
C ARG A 104 -22.24 -6.75 -4.36
N HIS A 105 -23.25 -6.40 -3.60
CA HIS A 105 -23.15 -5.49 -2.46
C HIS A 105 -23.01 -6.29 -1.18
N HIS A 106 -22.14 -5.84 -0.28
CA HIS A 106 -21.86 -6.44 1.02
C HIS A 106 -22.11 -5.38 2.08
N GLU A 107 -23.11 -5.59 2.92
CA GLU A 107 -23.43 -4.70 4.01
C GLU A 107 -23.69 -5.53 5.26
N THR A 108 -23.04 -5.15 6.36
CA THR A 108 -23.53 -5.52 7.68
C THR A 108 -24.26 -4.32 8.27
N ARG A 109 -25.37 -4.59 8.94
CA ARG A 109 -26.04 -3.58 9.75
C ARG A 109 -25.52 -3.58 11.16
N PHE A 110 -25.38 -2.39 11.72
CA PHE A 110 -25.07 -2.16 13.11
C PHE A 110 -25.69 -3.19 14.07
N THR A 111 -24.86 -3.75 14.95
CA THR A 111 -25.34 -4.46 16.14
C THR A 111 -24.83 -3.72 17.39
N PRO A 112 -25.68 -3.20 18.28
CA PRO A 112 -25.18 -2.66 19.55
C PRO A 112 -24.40 -3.76 20.31
N PRO A 113 -23.28 -3.43 21.00
CA PRO A 113 -22.78 -2.12 21.40
C PRO A 113 -21.64 -1.56 20.52
N PHE A 114 -21.58 -1.90 19.23
CA PHE A 114 -20.44 -1.53 18.39
C PHE A 114 -20.33 0.00 18.17
N PRO A 115 -19.15 0.54 17.84
CA PRO A 115 -19.01 1.97 17.51
C PRO A 115 -19.03 2.25 15.99
N LEU A 116 -18.76 1.25 15.14
CA LEU A 116 -18.86 1.39 13.69
C LEU A 116 -20.29 1.10 13.27
N GLU A 117 -20.97 2.14 12.77
CA GLU A 117 -22.39 2.06 12.43
C GLU A 117 -22.63 0.98 11.36
N ASP A 118 -21.92 0.97 10.22
CA ASP A 118 -22.08 -0.10 9.22
C ASP A 118 -20.76 -0.38 8.48
N THR A 119 -20.52 -1.64 8.09
CA THR A 119 -19.43 -2.03 7.16
C THR A 119 -20.00 -2.28 5.79
N GLN A 120 -19.50 -1.56 4.79
CA GLN A 120 -19.96 -1.63 3.41
C GLN A 120 -18.81 -1.90 2.44
N ALA A 121 -19.06 -2.78 1.48
CA ALA A 121 -18.20 -3.05 0.35
C ALA A 121 -19.03 -3.46 -0.86
N TYR A 122 -18.45 -3.39 -2.05
CA TYR A 122 -19.04 -4.00 -3.23
C TYR A 122 -17.97 -4.77 -4.02
N THR A 123 -18.43 -5.76 -4.77
CA THR A 123 -17.63 -6.49 -5.75
C THR A 123 -18.24 -6.26 -7.13
N MET A 124 -17.43 -5.84 -8.09
CA MET A 124 -17.78 -5.84 -9.50
C MET A 124 -16.91 -6.84 -10.26
N ALA A 125 -17.50 -7.57 -11.21
CA ALA A 125 -16.82 -8.61 -11.95
C ALA A 125 -17.17 -8.59 -13.44
N SER A 126 -16.21 -9.05 -14.24
CA SER A 126 -16.33 -9.36 -15.66
C SER A 126 -15.76 -10.75 -15.94
N ASP A 127 -15.62 -11.12 -17.21
CA ASP A 127 -14.96 -12.33 -17.66
C ASP A 127 -13.43 -12.35 -17.42
N ARG A 128 -12.82 -11.19 -17.11
CA ARG A 128 -11.36 -11.02 -16.98
C ARG A 128 -10.91 -10.46 -15.63
N MET A 129 -11.76 -9.71 -14.94
CA MET A 129 -11.36 -8.96 -13.74
C MET A 129 -12.46 -8.95 -12.68
N ILE A 130 -12.05 -9.08 -11.43
CA ILE A 130 -12.86 -8.87 -10.23
C ILE A 130 -12.23 -7.73 -9.44
N VAL A 131 -13.03 -6.72 -9.10
CA VAL A 131 -12.61 -5.62 -8.22
C VAL A 131 -13.51 -5.59 -7.00
N MET A 132 -12.91 -5.58 -5.82
CA MET A 132 -13.59 -5.40 -4.55
C MET A 132 -13.17 -4.09 -3.92
N ALA A 133 -14.14 -3.23 -3.65
CA ALA A 133 -13.91 -1.93 -3.05
C ALA A 133 -14.63 -1.81 -1.71
N PHE A 134 -13.89 -1.34 -0.70
CA PHE A 134 -14.41 -1.14 0.65
C PHE A 134 -14.65 0.34 0.91
N ARG A 135 -15.82 0.66 1.47
CA ARG A 135 -16.15 2.02 1.91
C ARG A 135 -15.34 2.35 3.17
N GLY A 136 -14.89 3.61 3.28
CA GLY A 136 -14.34 4.14 4.52
C GLY A 136 -15.38 4.86 5.36
N THR A 137 -14.98 5.40 6.51
CA THR A 137 -15.88 6.14 7.41
C THR A 137 -15.57 7.63 7.36
N GLU A 138 -16.40 8.44 8.02
CA GLU A 138 -16.12 9.85 8.21
C GLU A 138 -14.87 10.08 9.08
N PRO A 139 -14.08 11.14 8.81
CA PRO A 139 -12.81 11.37 9.49
C PRO A 139 -12.92 11.51 11.02
N LYS A 140 -14.06 12.01 11.53
CA LYS A 140 -14.29 12.14 12.97
C LYS A 140 -14.34 10.78 13.66
N GLU A 141 -15.14 9.86 13.12
CA GLU A 141 -15.27 8.49 13.61
C GLU A 141 -13.95 7.72 13.50
N ILE A 142 -13.22 7.93 12.40
CA ILE A 142 -11.89 7.34 12.20
C ILE A 142 -10.92 7.77 13.31
N ARG A 143 -10.88 9.07 13.65
CA ARG A 143 -9.97 9.58 14.68
C ARG A 143 -10.34 9.04 16.05
N ASP A 144 -11.62 9.10 16.40
CA ASP A 144 -12.11 8.67 17.71
C ASP A 144 -11.83 7.17 17.92
N TRP A 145 -11.95 6.36 16.86
CA TRP A 145 -11.62 4.94 16.87
C TRP A 145 -10.11 4.63 16.87
N LEU A 146 -9.32 5.37 16.08
CA LEU A 146 -7.88 5.15 15.93
C LEU A 146 -7.05 5.67 17.12
N SER A 147 -7.61 6.59 17.89
CA SER A 147 -6.96 7.18 19.06
C SER A 147 -7.28 6.45 20.37
N ASP A 148 -8.23 5.50 20.35
CA ASP A 148 -8.53 4.68 21.53
C ASP A 148 -7.44 3.63 21.78
N SER A 149 -6.46 4.02 22.60
CA SER A 149 -5.33 3.20 23.02
C SER A 149 -5.71 2.02 23.93
N SER A 150 -6.96 1.92 24.38
CA SER A 150 -7.43 0.81 25.22
C SER A 150 -7.90 -0.41 24.43
N THR A 151 -7.96 -0.28 23.10
CA THR A 151 -8.42 -1.33 22.19
C THR A 151 -7.46 -2.54 22.20
N PRO A 152 -7.91 -3.74 22.63
CA PRO A 152 -7.06 -4.91 22.69
C PRO A 152 -6.68 -5.41 21.28
N PRO A 153 -5.46 -5.91 21.05
CA PRO A 153 -5.08 -6.48 19.75
C PRO A 153 -5.91 -7.74 19.45
N TRP A 154 -6.32 -7.91 18.20
CA TRP A 154 -7.06 -9.09 17.73
C TRP A 154 -6.13 -10.04 16.97
N PRO A 155 -6.23 -11.38 17.12
CA PRO A 155 -5.39 -12.33 16.40
C PRO A 155 -5.45 -12.12 14.88
N GLY A 156 -4.28 -12.03 14.24
CA GLY A 156 -4.20 -11.82 12.80
C GLY A 156 -4.52 -13.07 11.96
N PRO A 157 -4.73 -12.90 10.65
CA PRO A 157 -5.06 -13.98 9.73
C PRO A 157 -4.03 -15.12 9.72
N GLY A 158 -4.51 -16.35 9.48
CA GLY A 158 -3.65 -17.53 9.42
C GLY A 158 -2.84 -17.79 10.70
N GLY A 159 -3.32 -17.29 11.86
CA GLY A 159 -2.61 -17.38 13.14
C GLY A 159 -1.34 -16.52 13.21
N THR A 160 -1.22 -15.50 12.36
CA THR A 160 -0.01 -14.67 12.23
C THR A 160 -0.23 -13.26 12.76
N GLY A 161 0.53 -12.88 13.78
CA GLY A 161 0.56 -11.52 14.31
C GLY A 161 -0.78 -11.04 14.87
N PHE A 162 -0.96 -9.72 14.89
CA PHE A 162 -2.15 -9.07 15.43
C PHE A 162 -2.62 -7.93 14.52
N VAL A 163 -3.91 -7.60 14.65
CA VAL A 163 -4.58 -6.52 13.92
C VAL A 163 -5.37 -5.64 14.89
N HIS A 164 -5.74 -4.45 14.44
CA HIS A 164 -6.59 -3.58 15.24
C HIS A 164 -7.99 -4.21 15.39
N TYR A 165 -8.48 -4.28 16.63
CA TYR A 165 -9.75 -4.93 16.98
C TYR A 165 -10.91 -4.56 16.07
N GLY A 166 -11.19 -3.26 15.91
CA GLY A 166 -12.35 -2.89 15.13
C GLY A 166 -12.18 -3.19 13.62
N PHE A 167 -10.94 -3.25 13.09
CA PHE A 167 -10.73 -3.56 11.68
C PHE A 167 -11.00 -5.05 11.48
N ALA A 168 -10.54 -5.88 12.42
CA ALA A 168 -10.92 -7.29 12.46
C ALA A 168 -12.44 -7.45 12.55
N GLN A 169 -13.11 -6.79 13.49
CA GLN A 169 -14.55 -6.93 13.65
C GLN A 169 -15.34 -6.46 12.43
N ALA A 170 -14.99 -5.29 11.89
CA ALA A 170 -15.60 -4.78 10.67
C ALA A 170 -15.43 -5.80 9.53
N LEU A 171 -14.23 -6.34 9.34
CA LEU A 171 -14.02 -7.35 8.30
C LEU A 171 -14.77 -8.66 8.59
N GLU A 172 -14.73 -9.20 9.81
CA GLU A 172 -15.42 -10.45 10.17
C GLU A 172 -16.92 -10.39 9.87
N SER A 173 -17.53 -9.22 9.98
CA SER A 173 -18.96 -9.02 9.72
C SER A 173 -19.38 -9.24 8.27
N VAL A 174 -18.46 -9.05 7.31
CA VAL A 174 -18.72 -9.13 5.86
C VAL A 174 -17.87 -10.18 5.14
N PHE A 175 -16.80 -10.67 5.77
CA PHE A 175 -15.85 -11.58 5.13
C PHE A 175 -16.46 -12.91 4.65
N PRO A 176 -17.41 -13.55 5.37
CA PRO A 176 -18.05 -14.77 4.87
C PRO A 176 -18.74 -14.58 3.51
N ASP A 177 -19.45 -13.48 3.32
CA ASP A 177 -20.16 -13.15 2.07
C ASP A 177 -19.20 -12.73 0.97
N ILE A 178 -18.15 -11.98 1.31
CA ILE A 178 -17.02 -11.66 0.43
C ILE A 178 -16.35 -12.92 -0.10
N ARG A 179 -15.99 -13.86 0.78
CA ARG A 179 -15.31 -15.11 0.39
C ARG A 179 -16.21 -15.97 -0.49
N LYS A 180 -17.50 -16.06 -0.16
CA LYS A 180 -18.49 -16.75 -0.98
C LYS A 180 -18.55 -16.13 -2.38
N THR A 181 -18.67 -14.80 -2.45
CA THR A 181 -18.73 -14.05 -3.70
C THR A 181 -17.49 -14.26 -4.55
N LEU A 182 -16.28 -14.19 -3.99
CA LEU A 182 -15.04 -14.46 -4.73
C LEU A 182 -14.97 -15.91 -5.22
N THR A 183 -15.50 -16.87 -4.44
CA THR A 183 -15.56 -18.28 -4.85
C THR A 183 -16.52 -18.49 -6.03
N GLU A 184 -17.64 -17.76 -6.05
CA GLU A 184 -18.65 -17.85 -7.11
C GLU A 184 -18.21 -17.12 -8.38
N LEU A 185 -17.57 -15.95 -8.26
CA LEU A 185 -17.24 -15.10 -9.40
C LEU A 185 -15.89 -15.42 -10.04
N ARG A 186 -14.93 -16.02 -9.31
CA ARG A 186 -13.61 -16.38 -9.86
C ARG A 186 -13.66 -17.75 -10.53
N ASP A 187 -14.45 -17.87 -11.59
CA ASP A 187 -14.73 -19.11 -12.32
C ASP A 187 -13.99 -19.24 -13.67
N ASN A 188 -13.32 -18.17 -14.11
CA ASN A 188 -12.63 -18.07 -15.40
C ASN A 188 -11.23 -17.45 -15.26
N ASP A 189 -10.50 -17.83 -14.20
CA ASP A 189 -9.15 -17.32 -13.88
C ASP A 189 -9.05 -15.78 -13.86
N GLN A 190 -10.13 -15.09 -13.51
CA GLN A 190 -10.12 -13.63 -13.39
C GLN A 190 -9.04 -13.14 -12.42
N THR A 191 -8.46 -11.99 -12.75
CA THR A 191 -7.60 -11.25 -11.82
C THR A 191 -8.44 -10.65 -10.69
N VAL A 192 -7.93 -10.67 -9.46
CA VAL A 192 -8.63 -10.16 -8.28
C VAL A 192 -7.91 -8.94 -7.72
N TRP A 193 -8.61 -7.80 -7.67
CA TRP A 193 -8.08 -6.53 -7.20
C TRP A 193 -8.85 -6.03 -6.00
N LEU A 194 -8.13 -5.66 -4.94
CA LEU A 194 -8.71 -5.15 -3.71
C LEU A 194 -8.36 -3.67 -3.56
N THR A 195 -9.34 -2.86 -3.20
CA THR A 195 -9.14 -1.43 -3.04
C THR A 195 -9.99 -0.82 -1.95
N GLY A 196 -9.59 0.35 -1.47
CA GLY A 196 -10.34 1.10 -0.49
C GLY A 196 -9.63 2.36 -0.05
N HIS A 197 -10.44 3.32 0.37
CA HIS A 197 -9.99 4.58 0.93
C HIS A 197 -10.17 4.57 2.46
N SER A 198 -9.20 5.11 3.20
CA SER A 198 -9.26 5.26 4.66
C SER A 198 -9.44 3.92 5.40
N LEU A 199 -10.47 3.79 6.26
CA LEU A 199 -10.91 2.52 6.84
C LEU A 199 -11.04 1.43 5.76
N GLY A 200 -11.63 1.75 4.60
CA GLY A 200 -11.76 0.81 3.50
C GLY A 200 -10.41 0.29 3.00
N GLY A 201 -9.36 1.11 3.04
CA GLY A 201 -8.00 0.66 2.74
C GLY A 201 -7.48 -0.35 3.77
N ALA A 202 -7.80 -0.19 5.04
CA ALA A 202 -7.44 -1.16 6.08
C ALA A 202 -8.16 -2.50 5.88
N LEU A 203 -9.46 -2.46 5.54
CA LEU A 203 -10.25 -3.66 5.25
C LEU A 203 -9.78 -4.38 3.98
N ALA A 204 -9.40 -3.62 2.93
CA ALA A 204 -8.81 -4.19 1.72
C ALA A 204 -7.50 -4.92 2.01
N MET A 205 -6.60 -4.31 2.80
CA MET A 205 -5.34 -4.93 3.21
C MET A 205 -5.57 -6.19 4.06
N LEU A 206 -6.51 -6.16 5.02
CA LEU A 206 -6.82 -7.35 5.83
C LEU A 206 -7.49 -8.46 5.02
N THR A 207 -8.37 -8.11 4.08
CA THR A 207 -8.96 -9.09 3.15
C THR A 207 -7.86 -9.78 2.36
N ALA A 208 -6.93 -9.01 1.79
CA ALA A 208 -5.78 -9.57 1.07
C ALA A 208 -4.93 -10.49 1.95
N ALA A 209 -4.69 -10.11 3.22
CA ALA A 209 -3.97 -10.93 4.18
C ALA A 209 -4.71 -12.25 4.48
N ARG A 210 -6.04 -12.22 4.69
CA ARG A 210 -6.85 -13.42 4.88
C ARG A 210 -6.80 -14.32 3.67
N LEU A 211 -7.00 -13.77 2.46
CA LEU A 211 -7.00 -14.58 1.23
C LEU A 211 -5.63 -15.24 1.02
N VAL A 212 -4.52 -14.52 1.16
CA VAL A 212 -3.20 -15.10 0.88
C VAL A 212 -2.70 -16.08 1.95
N LEU A 213 -3.14 -15.94 3.21
CA LEU A 213 -2.70 -16.78 4.33
C LEU A 213 -3.68 -17.94 4.65
N GLU A 214 -4.97 -17.80 4.34
CA GLU A 214 -6.02 -18.76 4.71
C GLU A 214 -6.64 -19.48 3.50
N ASP A 215 -6.76 -18.83 2.34
CA ASP A 215 -7.26 -19.47 1.10
C ASP A 215 -6.52 -18.97 -0.15
N PRO A 216 -5.27 -19.42 -0.39
CA PRO A 216 -4.40 -18.88 -1.44
C PRO A 216 -4.96 -18.99 -2.87
N ARG A 217 -5.99 -19.82 -3.10
CA ARG A 217 -6.69 -19.92 -4.41
C ARG A 217 -7.45 -18.64 -4.75
N LEU A 218 -7.88 -17.91 -3.72
CA LEU A 218 -8.56 -16.62 -3.85
C LEU A 218 -7.60 -15.44 -3.63
N ALA A 219 -6.27 -15.68 -3.58
CA ALA A 219 -5.31 -14.61 -3.36
C ALA A 219 -5.45 -13.50 -4.41
N ALA A 220 -5.40 -12.26 -3.94
CA ALA A 220 -5.49 -11.07 -4.79
C ALA A 220 -4.25 -10.92 -5.68
N ASP A 221 -4.48 -10.51 -6.92
CA ASP A 221 -3.46 -10.17 -7.90
C ASP A 221 -2.93 -8.75 -7.68
N GLY A 222 -3.75 -7.87 -7.08
CA GLY A 222 -3.24 -6.61 -6.55
C GLY A 222 -4.10 -5.95 -5.47
N VAL A 223 -3.46 -5.10 -4.68
CA VAL A 223 -4.06 -4.37 -3.57
C VAL A 223 -3.65 -2.91 -3.66
N TYR A 224 -4.62 -2.01 -3.83
CA TYR A 224 -4.40 -0.56 -3.94
C TYR A 224 -5.17 0.16 -2.85
N THR A 225 -4.47 0.77 -1.92
CA THR A 225 -5.11 1.46 -0.80
C THR A 225 -4.74 2.93 -0.79
N PHE A 226 -5.69 3.77 -0.37
CA PHE A 226 -5.57 5.23 -0.37
C PHE A 226 -5.83 5.75 1.04
N GLY A 227 -4.88 6.49 1.62
CA GLY A 227 -5.03 7.00 3.00
C GLY A 227 -5.14 5.91 4.07
N GLN A 228 -4.57 4.73 3.80
CA GLN A 228 -4.68 3.57 4.69
C GLN A 228 -4.02 3.84 6.06
N PRO A 229 -4.72 3.63 7.19
CA PRO A 229 -4.14 3.64 8.53
C PRO A 229 -3.18 2.45 8.75
N ARG A 230 -2.44 2.45 9.86
CA ARG A 230 -1.68 1.27 10.29
C ARG A 230 -2.67 0.20 10.75
N THR A 231 -2.55 -1.01 10.20
CA THR A 231 -3.62 -2.01 10.32
C THR A 231 -3.24 -3.19 11.21
N CYS A 232 -1.94 -3.53 11.24
CA CYS A 232 -1.44 -4.76 11.85
C CYS A 232 -0.10 -4.56 12.54
N ASP A 233 0.35 -5.56 13.29
CA ASP A 233 1.68 -5.57 13.89
C ASP A 233 2.81 -5.86 12.88
N ARG A 234 4.05 -5.85 13.37
CA ARG A 234 5.23 -6.12 12.54
C ARG A 234 5.25 -7.57 12.01
N LEU A 235 4.72 -8.53 12.77
CA LEU A 235 4.75 -9.93 12.37
C LEU A 235 3.84 -10.17 11.16
N LEU A 236 2.60 -9.67 11.21
CA LEU A 236 1.66 -9.80 10.10
C LEU A 236 2.08 -8.96 8.89
N SER A 237 2.54 -7.72 9.10
CA SER A 237 3.04 -6.90 7.98
C SER A 237 4.21 -7.57 7.24
N THR A 238 5.13 -8.23 7.95
CA THR A 238 6.24 -8.97 7.33
C THR A 238 5.72 -10.14 6.49
N ALA A 239 4.79 -10.93 7.02
CA ALA A 239 4.20 -12.06 6.30
C ALA A 239 3.44 -11.59 5.04
N TYR A 240 2.64 -10.54 5.19
CA TYR A 240 1.92 -9.90 4.09
C TYR A 240 2.86 -9.41 2.98
N ASN A 241 3.91 -8.66 3.34
CA ASN A 241 4.86 -8.12 2.38
C ASN A 241 5.60 -9.22 1.62
N SER A 242 5.89 -10.34 2.28
CA SER A 242 6.50 -11.50 1.63
C SER A 242 5.52 -12.16 0.64
N ALA A 243 4.26 -12.33 1.02
CA ALA A 243 3.27 -13.04 0.23
C ALA A 243 2.74 -12.21 -0.96
N LEU A 244 2.62 -10.89 -0.81
CA LEU A 244 2.09 -9.95 -1.82
C LEU A 244 3.18 -9.03 -2.38
N LYS A 245 4.43 -9.50 -2.38
CA LYS A 245 5.56 -8.77 -2.95
C LYS A 245 5.28 -8.39 -4.41
N GLY A 246 5.35 -7.10 -4.72
CA GLY A 246 5.06 -6.59 -6.07
C GLY A 246 3.58 -6.59 -6.44
N ARG A 247 2.66 -6.79 -5.47
CA ARG A 247 1.21 -6.77 -5.68
C ARG A 247 0.47 -5.79 -4.76
N SER A 248 1.15 -5.16 -3.80
CA SER A 248 0.53 -4.19 -2.89
C SER A 248 1.09 -2.78 -3.11
N TYR A 249 0.19 -1.80 -3.17
CA TYR A 249 0.48 -0.39 -3.46
C TYR A 249 -0.33 0.51 -2.51
N ARG A 250 0.36 1.34 -1.71
CA ARG A 250 -0.25 2.18 -0.67
C ARG A 250 0.00 3.64 -0.97
N PHE A 251 -1.04 4.37 -1.32
CA PHE A 251 -1.00 5.78 -1.67
C PHE A 251 -1.29 6.63 -0.43
N VAL A 252 -0.42 7.60 -0.18
CA VAL A 252 -0.55 8.54 0.94
C VAL A 252 -0.41 9.96 0.41
N ASN A 253 -1.40 10.80 0.74
CA ASN A 253 -1.36 12.22 0.43
C ASN A 253 -0.57 12.98 1.51
N ASN A 254 0.05 14.08 1.09
CA ASN A 254 1.09 14.80 1.83
C ASN A 254 0.77 15.05 3.33
N ASN A 255 -0.34 15.73 3.64
CA ASN A 255 -0.69 16.07 5.03
C ASN A 255 -1.67 15.07 5.66
N ASP A 256 -1.90 13.91 5.05
CA ASP A 256 -2.83 12.94 5.60
C ASP A 256 -2.31 12.38 6.94
N ILE A 257 -3.10 12.59 7.98
CA ILE A 257 -2.81 12.13 9.35
C ILE A 257 -3.29 10.70 9.59
N VAL A 258 -4.26 10.19 8.82
CA VAL A 258 -4.85 8.86 9.03
C VAL A 258 -3.81 7.74 8.90
N PRO A 259 -2.89 7.75 7.91
CA PRO A 259 -1.76 6.83 7.85
C PRO A 259 -0.79 6.92 9.03
N GLN A 260 -0.93 7.91 9.91
CA GLN A 260 -0.07 8.04 11.10
C GLN A 260 -0.70 7.40 12.34
N LEU A 261 -1.89 6.82 12.21
CA LEU A 261 -2.58 6.16 13.30
C LEU A 261 -2.96 4.72 12.91
N PRO A 262 -3.07 3.80 13.89
CA PRO A 262 -2.61 3.97 15.27
C PRO A 262 -1.08 4.07 15.34
N PRO A 263 -0.50 4.51 16.48
CA PRO A 263 0.93 4.79 16.59
C PRO A 263 1.79 3.50 16.59
N GLU A 264 3.03 3.66 16.13
CA GLU A 264 4.10 2.68 16.35
C GLU A 264 4.52 2.67 17.84
N PRO A 265 5.08 1.56 18.36
CA PRO A 265 5.42 0.32 17.66
C PRO A 265 4.28 -0.72 17.63
N VAL A 266 3.10 -0.41 18.18
CA VAL A 266 2.01 -1.37 18.33
C VAL A 266 1.47 -1.82 16.96
N PHE A 267 1.30 -0.86 16.05
CA PHE A 267 0.88 -1.11 14.69
C PHE A 267 1.94 -0.61 13.70
N SER A 268 2.03 -1.27 12.56
CA SER A 268 3.03 -1.09 11.50
C SER A 268 2.32 -0.97 10.15
N HIS A 269 3.01 -0.32 9.20
CA HIS A 269 2.59 -0.32 7.79
C HIS A 269 3.12 -1.54 7.05
N VAL A 270 2.39 -1.93 6.01
CA VAL A 270 2.89 -2.81 4.95
C VAL A 270 3.82 -2.03 3.99
N ASP A 271 4.77 -2.75 3.37
CA ASP A 271 5.75 -2.19 2.44
C ASP A 271 5.08 -1.94 1.09
N ALA A 272 4.78 -0.67 0.77
CA ALA A 272 4.09 -0.35 -0.48
C ALA A 272 4.02 1.16 -0.81
N LEU A 273 4.73 2.02 -0.07
CA LEU A 273 4.45 3.47 -0.07
C LEU A 273 4.64 4.10 -1.46
N ARG A 274 3.60 4.79 -1.91
CA ARG A 274 3.56 5.73 -3.03
C ARG A 274 3.10 7.07 -2.46
N PHE A 275 4.01 8.03 -2.40
CA PHE A 275 3.75 9.31 -1.76
C PHE A 275 3.32 10.35 -2.80
N ILE A 276 2.19 11.01 -2.57
CA ILE A 276 1.72 12.09 -3.44
C ILE A 276 2.14 13.41 -2.79
N ASP A 277 2.98 14.17 -3.48
CA ASP A 277 3.41 15.48 -2.98
C ASP A 277 2.35 16.57 -3.22
N SER A 278 2.59 17.76 -2.69
CA SER A 278 1.69 18.91 -2.83
C SER A 278 1.50 19.40 -4.28
N ALA A 279 2.31 18.93 -5.23
CA ALA A 279 2.15 19.20 -6.66
C ALA A 279 1.41 18.07 -7.38
N GLY A 280 0.90 17.07 -6.65
CA GLY A 280 0.19 15.90 -7.20
C GLY A 280 1.14 14.85 -7.81
N LYS A 281 2.45 14.96 -7.60
CA LYS A 281 3.41 14.01 -8.16
C LYS A 281 3.55 12.79 -7.25
N VAL A 282 3.45 11.61 -7.85
CA VAL A 282 3.69 10.33 -7.17
C VAL A 282 5.19 10.06 -7.09
N HIS A 283 5.68 9.78 -5.89
CA HIS A 283 7.05 9.36 -5.59
C HIS A 283 7.07 7.90 -5.14
N GLU A 284 7.98 7.13 -5.73
CA GLU A 284 8.06 5.67 -5.51
C GLU A 284 9.35 5.27 -4.78
N GLY A 285 9.33 4.11 -4.12
CA GLY A 285 10.50 3.51 -3.48
C GLY A 285 11.16 4.41 -2.44
N ALA A 286 12.50 4.39 -2.40
CA ALA A 286 13.28 5.20 -1.46
C ALA A 286 13.03 6.72 -1.62
N GLY A 287 12.70 7.18 -2.84
CA GLY A 287 12.35 8.57 -3.11
C GLY A 287 11.06 9.00 -2.42
N GLY A 288 10.05 8.13 -2.36
CA GLY A 288 8.79 8.39 -1.65
C GLY A 288 8.96 8.47 -0.12
N LEU A 289 9.81 7.61 0.46
CA LEU A 289 10.14 7.68 1.89
C LEU A 289 10.87 8.97 2.26
N VAL A 290 11.85 9.38 1.45
CA VAL A 290 12.62 10.62 1.68
C VAL A 290 11.74 11.86 1.45
N ALA A 291 10.93 11.89 0.40
CA ALA A 291 10.00 12.99 0.13
C ALA A 291 8.96 13.13 1.26
N GLY A 292 8.40 12.02 1.74
CA GLY A 292 7.50 12.00 2.88
C GLY A 292 8.15 12.54 4.16
N LEU A 293 9.39 12.15 4.47
CA LEU A 293 10.14 12.68 5.62
C LEU A 293 10.46 14.18 5.48
N ALA A 294 10.89 14.62 4.29
CA ALA A 294 11.24 16.01 4.04
C ALA A 294 10.02 16.94 4.12
N ASN A 295 8.88 16.51 3.57
CA ASN A 295 7.64 17.28 3.69
C ASN A 295 7.09 17.27 5.11
N ARG A 296 7.22 16.18 5.87
CA ARG A 296 6.88 16.16 7.30
C ARG A 296 7.66 17.19 8.11
N ALA A 297 8.96 17.33 7.84
CA ALA A 297 9.77 18.37 8.48
C ALA A 297 9.27 19.78 8.13
N LYS A 298 8.90 20.03 6.87
CA LYS A 298 8.31 21.31 6.45
C LYS A 298 6.94 21.58 7.07
N GLY A 299 6.08 20.56 7.17
CA GLY A 299 4.77 20.65 7.82
C GLY A 299 4.88 20.97 9.30
N LEU A 300 5.84 20.36 10.02
CA LEU A 300 6.11 20.68 11.43
C LEU A 300 6.58 22.12 11.63
N THR A 301 7.36 22.67 10.70
CA THR A 301 7.80 24.08 10.75
C THR A 301 6.67 25.06 10.39
N ALA A 302 5.73 24.65 9.53
CA ALA A 302 4.57 25.46 9.15
C ALA A 302 3.46 25.42 10.23
N ALA A 303 3.28 24.27 10.89
CA ALA A 303 2.33 24.05 11.97
C ALA A 303 2.64 24.85 13.25
N ALA A 304 3.82 25.47 13.33
CA ALA A 304 4.14 26.43 14.40
C ALA A 304 3.26 27.70 14.36
N PHE A 305 2.45 27.91 13.31
CA PHE A 305 1.66 29.13 13.15
C PHE A 305 0.15 28.97 12.91
N GLU A 306 -0.46 27.78 12.80
CA GLU A 306 -1.93 27.68 12.65
C GLU A 306 -2.56 26.43 13.31
N PRO A 307 -3.67 26.58 14.06
CA PRO A 307 -4.37 25.46 14.70
C PRO A 307 -5.22 24.65 13.70
N THR A 308 -4.60 23.58 13.18
CA THR A 308 -5.11 22.23 12.83
C THR A 308 -6.54 22.06 12.30
N GLY A 309 -6.66 22.06 10.97
CA GLY A 309 -7.78 21.47 10.20
C GLY A 309 -7.40 20.94 8.80
N GLU A 310 -6.15 21.15 8.35
CA GLU A 310 -5.73 20.84 6.97
C GLU A 310 -5.44 19.35 6.72
N GLY A 311 -4.83 18.64 7.67
CA GLY A 311 -4.47 17.22 7.46
C GLY A 311 -5.65 16.27 7.27
N MET A 312 -6.82 16.63 7.79
CA MET A 312 -8.08 15.89 7.57
C MET A 312 -8.76 16.25 6.24
N ARG A 313 -8.48 17.44 5.69
CA ARG A 313 -8.97 17.85 4.37
C ARG A 313 -8.24 17.11 3.26
N ASP A 314 -6.94 16.88 3.43
CA ASP A 314 -6.10 16.17 2.46
C ASP A 314 -6.32 14.64 2.48
N HIS A 315 -7.11 14.15 3.44
CA HIS A 315 -7.57 12.77 3.50
C HIS A 315 -8.71 12.48 2.51
N PHE A 316 -9.48 13.47 2.07
CA PHE A 316 -10.55 13.19 1.11
C PHE A 316 -9.99 12.88 -0.29
N MET A 317 -10.63 11.93 -0.98
CA MET A 317 -10.42 11.71 -2.41
C MET A 317 -10.90 12.94 -3.17
N ARG A 318 -9.98 13.77 -3.66
CA ARG A 318 -10.24 14.97 -4.47
C ARG A 318 -9.30 15.02 -5.65
#